data_AF-A0A660VJ56-F1
#
_entry.id   AF-A0A660VJ56-F1
#
_cell.length_a   1.000
_cell.length_b   1.000
_cell.length_c   1.000
_cell.angle_alpha   90.00
_cell.angle_beta   90.00
_cell.angle_gamma   90.00
#
_symmetry.space_group_name_H-M   'P 1'
#
loop_
_entity.id
_entity.type
_entity.pdbx_description
1 polymer ?
#
loop_
_entity_poly.entity_id
_entity_poly.type
_entity_poly.pdbx_seq_one_letter_code
_entity_poly.pdbx_strand_id
1 'polypeptide(L)'
;QALLAAKAGARYVSPFIGRLDDAGQTGMILVQEILEVFENYDFETEVLVASVRHPVHVIEAARLGTPVVTIPPAVLEKMFKHPLTDAGIKRFDEDWKKVLAMGS
;
A
#
# COMPACT_ATOMS: atom_id res chain seq x y z
N GLN A 1 -11.14 -7.43 -17.71
CA GLN A 1 -11.60 -8.47 -16.76
C GLN A 1 -12.38 -7.84 -15.59
N ALA A 2 -11.82 -6.85 -14.90
CA ALA A 2 -12.51 -6.12 -13.82
C ALA A 2 -13.93 -5.64 -14.18
N LEU A 3 -14.09 -5.02 -15.35
CA LEU A 3 -15.38 -4.56 -15.87
C LEU A 3 -16.44 -5.69 -15.95
N LEU A 4 -16.05 -6.88 -16.39
CA LEU A 4 -16.99 -8.02 -16.49
C LEU A 4 -17.42 -8.50 -15.10
N ALA A 5 -16.49 -8.53 -14.13
CA ALA A 5 -16.81 -8.87 -12.75
C ALA A 5 -17.74 -7.84 -12.10
N ALA A 6 -17.50 -6.54 -12.34
CA ALA A 6 -18.38 -5.47 -11.86
C ALA A 6 -19.79 -5.58 -12.46
N LYS A 7 -19.91 -5.82 -13.77
CA LYS A 7 -21.21 -6.07 -14.44
C LYS A 7 -21.92 -7.33 -13.93
N ALA A 8 -21.19 -8.30 -13.40
CA ALA A 8 -21.76 -9.49 -12.77
C ALA A 8 -22.20 -9.25 -11.31
N GLY A 9 -22.06 -8.03 -10.79
CA GLY A 9 -22.47 -7.68 -9.42
C GLY A 9 -21.43 -8.02 -8.35
N ALA A 10 -20.16 -8.16 -8.72
CA ALA A 10 -19.11 -8.38 -7.72
C ALA A 10 -18.99 -7.17 -6.77
N ARG A 11 -18.93 -7.43 -5.46
CA ARG A 11 -18.65 -6.39 -4.47
C ARG A 11 -17.20 -5.89 -4.54
N TYR A 12 -16.26 -6.81 -4.80
CA TYR A 12 -14.84 -6.52 -4.91
C TYR A 12 -14.25 -7.11 -6.19
N VAL A 13 -13.30 -6.39 -6.79
CA VAL A 13 -12.37 -6.93 -7.79
C VAL A 13 -10.95 -6.83 -7.25
N SER A 14 -10.19 -7.91 -7.42
CA SER A 14 -8.84 -7.99 -6.89
C SER A 14 -7.80 -8.15 -8.00
N PRO A 15 -7.19 -7.05 -8.50
CA PRO A 15 -6.08 -7.13 -9.45
C PRO A 15 -4.80 -7.61 -8.75
N PHE A 16 -4.10 -8.57 -9.38
CA PHE A 16 -2.87 -9.16 -8.84
C PHE A 16 -1.65 -8.41 -9.37
N ILE A 17 -1.44 -7.20 -8.85
CA ILE A 17 -0.45 -6.24 -9.38
C ILE A 17 0.98 -6.79 -9.38
N GLY A 18 1.40 -7.49 -8.32
CA GLY A 18 2.75 -8.04 -8.23
C GLY A 18 3.07 -9.12 -9.26
N ARG A 19 2.06 -9.80 -9.83
CA ARG A 19 2.29 -10.75 -10.92
C ARG A 19 2.53 -10.04 -12.25
N LEU A 20 1.99 -8.83 -12.41
CA LEU A 20 2.27 -7.99 -13.57
C LEU A 20 3.68 -7.43 -13.48
N ASP A 21 4.10 -7.01 -12.29
CA ASP A 21 5.48 -6.54 -12.06
C ASP A 21 6.50 -7.66 -12.34
N ASP A 22 6.21 -8.89 -11.89
CA ASP A 22 7.04 -10.07 -12.21
C ASP A 22 7.14 -10.33 -13.73
N ALA A 23 6.15 -9.89 -14.50
CA ALA A 23 6.10 -10.00 -15.96
C ALA A 23 6.61 -8.74 -16.69
N GLY A 24 7.21 -7.78 -15.97
CA GLY A 24 7.79 -6.56 -16.54
C GLY A 24 6.78 -5.45 -16.86
N GLN A 25 5.58 -5.50 -16.29
CA GLN A 25 4.54 -4.48 -16.44
C GLN A 25 4.29 -3.79 -15.09
N THR A 26 4.11 -2.47 -15.09
CA THR A 26 3.78 -1.75 -13.85
C THR A 26 2.34 -2.06 -13.42
N GLY A 27 2.17 -2.94 -12.43
CA GLY A 27 0.86 -3.44 -12.02
C GLY A 27 -0.10 -2.35 -11.52
N MET A 28 0.41 -1.28 -10.93
CA MET A 28 -0.42 -0.17 -10.46
C MET A 28 -1.08 0.64 -11.58
N ILE A 29 -0.57 0.58 -12.81
CA ILE A 29 -1.25 1.19 -13.98
C ILE A 29 -2.61 0.51 -14.18
N LEU A 30 -2.68 -0.82 -14.06
CA LEU A 30 -3.95 -1.54 -14.17
C LEU A 30 -4.95 -1.09 -13.08
N VAL A 31 -4.48 -0.83 -11.86
CA VAL A 31 -5.37 -0.34 -10.78
C VAL A 31 -5.98 1.00 -11.15
N GLN A 32 -5.16 1.93 -11.68
CA GLN A 32 -5.61 3.24 -12.13
C GLN A 32 -6.65 3.12 -13.25
N GLU A 33 -6.38 2.30 -14.26
CA GLU A 33 -7.32 2.05 -15.38
C GLU A 33 -8.65 1.46 -14.89
N ILE A 34 -8.61 0.53 -13.91
CA ILE A 34 -9.84 -0.04 -13.34
C ILE A 34 -10.66 1.03 -12.61
N LEU A 35 -10.00 1.88 -11.81
CA LEU A 35 -10.69 2.95 -11.08
C LEU A 35 -11.34 3.95 -12.03
N GLU A 36 -10.64 4.38 -13.08
CA GLU A 36 -11.18 5.25 -14.11
C GLU A 36 -12.42 4.63 -14.78
N VAL A 37 -12.35 3.35 -15.13
CA VAL A 37 -13.51 2.62 -15.69
C VAL A 37 -14.64 2.55 -14.67
N PHE A 38 -14.36 2.30 -13.39
CA PHE A 38 -15.40 2.21 -12.37
C PHE A 38 -16.11 3.54 -12.15
N GLU A 39 -15.35 4.64 -12.13
CA GLU A 39 -15.88 6.00 -12.04
C GLU A 39 -16.75 6.35 -13.26
N ASN A 40 -16.28 6.06 -14.48
CA ASN A 40 -16.99 6.38 -15.73
C ASN A 40 -18.38 5.73 -15.87
N TYR A 41 -18.64 4.63 -15.15
CA TYR A 41 -19.88 3.86 -15.25
C TYR A 41 -20.62 3.75 -13.90
N ASP A 42 -20.23 4.55 -12.90
CA ASP A 42 -20.82 4.58 -11.56
C ASP A 42 -20.91 3.18 -10.91
N PHE A 43 -19.86 2.36 -11.06
CA PHE A 43 -19.83 1.02 -10.46
C PHE A 43 -19.65 1.10 -8.94
N GLU A 44 -20.50 0.40 -8.18
CA GLU A 44 -20.34 0.22 -6.72
C GLU A 44 -19.29 -0.84 -6.33
N THR A 45 -18.75 -1.55 -7.33
CA THR A 45 -17.67 -2.52 -7.13
C THR A 45 -16.41 -1.81 -6.68
N GLU A 46 -15.82 -2.29 -5.58
CA GLU A 46 -14.60 -1.71 -5.03
C GLU A 46 -13.36 -2.46 -5.50
N VAL A 47 -12.25 -1.72 -5.66
CA VAL A 47 -10.95 -2.32 -5.95
C VAL A 47 -10.28 -2.75 -4.64
N LEU A 48 -9.91 -4.03 -4.57
CA LEU A 48 -9.09 -4.63 -3.52
C LEU A 48 -7.71 -4.96 -4.08
N VAL A 49 -6.73 -4.07 -3.88
CA VAL A 49 -5.38 -4.27 -4.41
C VAL A 49 -4.74 -5.50 -3.76
N ALA A 50 -4.30 -6.47 -4.57
CA ALA A 50 -3.72 -7.72 -4.10
C ALA A 50 -2.41 -8.07 -4.79
N SER A 51 -1.76 -9.13 -4.30
CA SER A 51 -0.42 -9.51 -4.75
C SER A 51 0.62 -8.40 -4.52
N VAL A 52 0.50 -7.67 -3.40
CA VAL A 52 1.44 -6.63 -2.99
C VAL A 52 2.84 -7.24 -2.75
N ARG A 53 3.90 -6.60 -3.30
CA ARG A 53 5.29 -7.06 -3.18
C ARG A 53 6.14 -6.21 -2.23
N HIS A 54 5.82 -4.93 -2.12
CA HIS A 54 6.60 -3.97 -1.33
C HIS A 54 5.74 -2.79 -0.82
N PRO A 55 6.20 -2.05 0.21
CA PRO A 55 5.45 -0.93 0.79
C PRO A 55 5.00 0.13 -0.22
N VAL A 56 5.75 0.32 -1.31
CA VAL A 56 5.39 1.31 -2.35
C VAL A 56 4.03 1.00 -2.99
N HIS A 57 3.65 -0.27 -3.22
CA HIS A 57 2.32 -0.59 -3.73
C HIS A 57 1.21 -0.15 -2.79
N VAL A 58 1.45 -0.23 -1.48
CA VAL A 58 0.47 0.19 -0.48
C VAL A 58 0.31 1.71 -0.49
N ILE A 59 1.42 2.44 -0.63
CA ILE A 59 1.42 3.90 -0.76
C ILE A 59 0.69 4.33 -2.05
N GLU A 60 0.98 3.68 -3.17
CA GLU A 60 0.34 3.97 -4.46
C GLU A 60 -1.15 3.63 -4.44
N ALA A 61 -1.53 2.48 -3.88
CA ALA A 61 -2.92 2.09 -3.68
C ALA A 61 -3.69 3.12 -2.82
N ALA A 62 -3.07 3.62 -1.74
CA ALA A 62 -3.64 4.65 -0.89
C ALA A 62 -3.76 6.01 -1.63
N ARG A 63 -2.76 6.39 -2.44
CA ARG A 63 -2.80 7.61 -3.26
C ARG A 63 -3.89 7.58 -4.33
N LEU A 64 -4.17 6.40 -4.87
CA LEU A 64 -5.26 6.17 -5.82
C LEU A 64 -6.64 6.09 -5.14
N GLY A 65 -6.70 6.13 -3.80
CA GLY A 65 -7.97 6.08 -3.07
C GLY A 65 -8.62 4.70 -3.04
N THR A 66 -7.87 3.62 -3.28
CA THR A 66 -8.43 2.27 -3.19
C THR A 66 -8.84 1.96 -1.74
N PRO A 67 -10.05 1.44 -1.49
CA PRO A 67 -10.56 1.26 -0.13
C PRO A 67 -9.91 0.09 0.61
N VAL A 68 -9.39 -0.91 -0.12
CA VAL A 68 -8.85 -2.12 0.48
C VAL A 68 -7.55 -2.54 -0.22
N VAL A 69 -6.59 -2.99 0.59
CA VAL A 69 -5.37 -3.65 0.14
C VAL A 69 -5.14 -4.90 0.98
N THR A 70 -4.76 -6.01 0.34
CA THR A 70 -4.31 -7.21 1.04
C THR A 70 -2.79 -7.32 0.96
N ILE A 71 -2.16 -7.41 2.14
CA ILE A 71 -0.71 -7.22 2.31
C ILE A 71 -0.11 -8.49 2.92
N PRO A 72 0.94 -9.08 2.32
CA PRO A 72 1.68 -10.16 2.97
C PRO A 72 2.32 -9.69 4.30
N PRO A 73 2.37 -10.53 5.36
CA PRO A 73 2.92 -10.13 6.65
C PRO A 73 4.31 -9.48 6.58
N ALA A 74 5.21 -10.03 5.75
CA ALA A 74 6.55 -9.49 5.56
C ALA A 74 6.58 -8.08 4.95
N VAL A 75 5.58 -7.70 4.15
CA VAL A 75 5.47 -6.34 3.61
C VAL A 75 4.89 -5.41 4.69
N LEU A 76 3.89 -5.87 5.44
CA LEU A 76 3.30 -5.12 6.55
C LEU A 76 4.36 -4.78 7.61
N GLU A 77 5.21 -5.74 7.98
CA GLU A 77 6.32 -5.50 8.91
C GLU A 77 7.32 -4.44 8.41
N LYS A 78 7.60 -4.40 7.10
CA LYS A 78 8.48 -3.39 6.50
C LYS A 78 7.88 -1.99 6.59
N MET A 79 6.55 -1.84 6.55
CA MET A 79 5.89 -0.54 6.63
C MET A 79 6.09 0.16 7.98
N PHE A 80 6.35 -0.59 9.06
CA PHE A 80 6.62 -0.01 10.38
C PHE A 80 8.07 0.44 10.59
N LYS A 81 8.97 0.13 9.66
CA LYS A 81 10.42 0.34 9.83
C LYS A 81 10.92 1.46 8.92
N HIS A 82 11.63 2.42 9.50
CA HIS A 82 12.32 3.46 8.73
C HIS A 82 13.65 3.85 9.40
N PRO A 83 14.80 3.82 8.68
CA PRO A 83 16.11 4.07 9.28
C PRO A 83 16.23 5.42 10.00
N LEU A 84 15.58 6.46 9.50
CA LEU A 84 15.59 7.78 10.16
C LEU A 84 14.73 7.81 11.44
N THR A 85 13.70 6.96 11.53
CA THR A 85 12.91 6.83 12.76
C THR A 85 13.76 6.19 13.85
N ASP A 86 14.46 5.10 13.53
CA ASP A 86 15.36 4.42 14.46
C ASP A 86 16.51 5.35 14.90
N ALA A 87 17.12 6.06 13.96
CA ALA A 87 18.16 7.04 14.25
C ALA A 87 17.65 8.19 15.13
N GLY A 88 16.42 8.66 14.88
CA GLY A 88 15.77 9.69 15.70
C GLY A 88 15.55 9.22 17.14
N ILE A 89 14.97 8.03 17.32
CA ILE A 89 14.75 7.44 18.65
C ILE A 89 16.06 7.30 19.42
N LYS A 90 17.10 6.78 18.77
CA LYS A 90 18.42 6.63 19.38
C LYS A 90 19.02 7.97 19.82
N ARG A 91 18.92 9.00 18.97
CA ARG A 91 19.41 10.34 19.29
C ARG A 91 18.69 10.95 20.50
N PHE A 92 17.36 10.79 20.57
CA PHE A 92 16.58 11.27 21.71
C PHE A 92 17.01 10.58 23.02
N ASP A 93 17.24 9.27 22.99
CA ASP A 93 17.72 8.52 24.16
C ASP A 93 19.13 8.97 24.61
N GLU A 94 20.04 9.20 23.67
CA GLU A 94 21.38 9.71 23.96
C GLU A 94 21.35 11.12 24.57
N ASP A 95 20.55 12.02 24.02
CA ASP A 95 20.43 13.39 24.53
C ASP A 95 19.75 13.42 25.91
N TRP A 96 18.77 12.55 26.17
CA TRP A 96 18.14 12.42 27.48
C TRP A 96 19.11 11.95 28.57
N LYS A 97 19.96 10.96 28.25
CA LYS A 97 20.99 10.45 29.19
C LYS A 97 22.00 11.54 29.58
N LYS A 98 22.37 12.43 28.66
CA LYS A 98 23.27 13.56 28.97
C LYS A 98 22.66 14.52 29.99
N VAL A 99 21.37 14.84 29.84
CA VAL A 99 20.66 15.74 30.78
C VAL A 99 20.62 15.12 32.18
N LEU A 100 20.30 13.83 32.30
CA LEU A 100 20.28 13.14 33.59
C LEU A 100 21.64 13.15 34.29
N ALA A 101 22.73 12.94 33.54
CA ALA A 101 24.09 12.92 34.09
C ALA A 101 24.60 14.31 34.54
N MET A 102 24.00 15.40 34.05
CA MET A 102 24.34 16.76 34.49
C MET A 102 23.59 17.19 35.77
N GLY A 103 22.52 16.48 36.13
CA GLY A 103 21.71 16.76 37.32
C GLY A 103 22.05 15.92 38.55
N SER A 104 23.01 14.99 38.45
CA SER A 104 23.56 14.15 39.53
C SER A 104 24.94 14.62 39.95
#